data_AF-M2WK75-F1
#
_entry.id   AF-M2WK75-F1
#
_cell.length_a   1.000
_cell.length_b   1.000
_cell.length_c   1.000
_cell.angle_alpha   90.00
_cell.angle_beta   90.00
_cell.angle_gamma   90.00
#
_symmetry.space_group_name_H-M   'P 1'
#
loop_
_entity.id
_entity.type
_entity.pdbx_description
1 polymer ?
#
loop_
_entity_poly.entity_id
_entity_poly.type
_entity_poly.pdbx_seq_one_letter_code
_entity_poly.pdbx_strand_id
1 'polypeptide(L)'
;LRIPKNKGHEAMVYLSYIIDNYDKLPWMTAFVHGHYSSWHQPSPIPILINRLNRTTLAREGYINFHCSWYPSCPAEIRPIDHDAVVWGPGINRTQTEMAIAGNWRQLFPGESLPPTIASQCCGQFAVTRRAIRRRPKEDYLRMREWLLNTLLVDDSINGRVFEKLYAYIFTGNAIHCPPPPQCACEHFGQCEDNVAWPRPPAGLQQIPDWP
;
A
#
# COMPACT_ATOMS: atom_id res chain seq x y z
N LEU A 1 10.86 18.44 -8.28
CA LEU A 1 10.45 17.07 -8.66
C LEU A 1 10.28 17.03 -10.17
N ARG A 2 11.07 16.22 -10.88
CA ARG A 2 10.92 16.03 -12.32
C ARG A 2 10.38 14.64 -12.58
N ILE A 3 9.18 14.54 -13.14
CA ILE A 3 8.57 13.26 -13.48
C ILE A 3 9.11 12.82 -14.86
N PRO A 4 9.73 11.64 -14.96
CA PRO A 4 10.39 11.23 -16.20
C PRO A 4 9.41 10.83 -17.31
N LYS A 5 8.24 10.26 -16.95
CA LYS A 5 7.19 9.84 -17.89
C LYS A 5 5.85 9.72 -17.16
N ASN A 6 4.73 10.02 -17.81
CA ASN A 6 3.40 9.69 -17.29
C ASN A 6 3.10 8.21 -17.53
N LYS A 7 3.52 7.34 -16.60
CA LYS A 7 3.37 5.88 -16.64
C LYS A 7 3.32 5.32 -15.21
N GLY A 8 2.37 4.47 -14.87
CA GLY A 8 2.19 3.86 -13.55
C GLY A 8 1.46 4.73 -12.54
N HIS A 9 0.70 5.72 -12.99
CA HIS A 9 -0.11 6.60 -12.16
C HIS A 9 0.71 7.22 -10.98
N GLU A 10 0.26 7.05 -9.73
CA GLU A 10 0.90 7.60 -8.55
C GLU A 10 2.28 7.00 -8.28
N ALA A 11 2.55 5.76 -8.73
CA ALA A 11 3.80 5.06 -8.47
C ALA A 11 5.01 5.83 -9.01
N MET A 12 4.89 6.42 -10.20
CA MET A 12 5.98 7.21 -10.77
C MET A 12 6.29 8.44 -9.95
N VAL A 13 5.26 9.12 -9.46
CA VAL A 13 5.39 10.33 -8.66
C VAL A 13 6.01 9.99 -7.31
N TYR A 14 5.54 8.92 -6.66
CA TYR A 14 6.02 8.51 -5.35
C TYR A 14 7.47 8.03 -5.41
N LEU A 15 7.81 7.16 -6.37
CA LEU A 15 9.19 6.70 -6.57
C LEU A 15 10.12 7.87 -6.91
N SER A 16 9.72 8.77 -7.81
CA SER A 16 10.54 9.94 -8.16
C SER A 16 10.77 10.86 -6.97
N TYR A 17 9.75 11.10 -6.13
CA TYR A 17 9.94 11.88 -4.91
C TYR A 17 10.94 11.23 -3.95
N ILE A 18 10.80 9.92 -3.71
CA ILE A 18 11.71 9.18 -2.83
C ILE A 18 13.15 9.26 -3.35
N ILE A 19 13.36 9.03 -4.65
CA ILE A 19 14.69 9.06 -5.26
C ILE A 19 15.32 10.45 -5.20
N ASP A 20 14.57 11.49 -5.57
CA ASP A 20 15.07 12.87 -5.63
C ASP A 20 15.41 13.41 -4.22
N ASN A 21 14.74 12.91 -3.18
CA ASN A 21 14.87 13.41 -1.81
C ASN A 21 15.54 12.42 -0.86
N TYR A 22 15.99 11.25 -1.32
CA TYR A 22 16.41 10.12 -0.46
C TYR A 22 17.35 10.53 0.69
N ASP A 23 18.34 11.38 0.37
CA ASP A 23 19.36 11.85 1.31
C ASP A 23 18.86 12.98 2.24
N LYS A 24 17.77 13.66 1.84
CA LYS A 24 17.17 14.81 2.52
C LYS A 24 15.72 14.58 2.97
N LEU A 25 15.29 13.32 3.07
CA LEU A 25 13.91 12.98 3.44
C LEU A 25 13.52 13.64 4.78
N PRO A 26 12.31 14.23 4.89
CA PRO A 26 11.77 14.68 6.17
C PRO A 26 11.56 13.48 7.11
N TRP A 27 11.32 13.73 8.41
CA TRP A 27 11.11 12.64 9.38
C TRP A 27 9.96 11.69 8.96
N MET A 28 8.87 12.24 8.44
CA MET A 28 7.77 11.51 7.79
C MET A 28 7.45 12.12 6.43
N THR A 29 6.97 11.30 5.50
CA THR A 29 6.34 11.73 4.25
C THR A 29 4.95 11.11 4.17
N ALA A 30 3.95 11.90 3.77
CA ALA A 30 2.61 11.41 3.46
C ALA A 30 2.41 11.41 1.94
N PHE A 31 2.03 10.26 1.40
CA PHE A 31 1.67 10.07 0.01
C PHE A 31 0.16 9.93 -0.09
N VAL A 32 -0.48 10.80 -0.86
CA VAL A 32 -1.95 10.93 -0.94
C VAL A 32 -2.35 11.28 -2.36
N HIS A 33 -3.57 10.92 -2.72
CA HIS A 33 -4.19 11.36 -3.97
C HIS A 33 -4.60 12.82 -3.88
N GLY A 34 -4.74 13.49 -5.03
CA GLY A 34 -5.12 14.91 -5.10
C GLY A 34 -6.55 15.23 -4.69
N HIS A 35 -7.34 14.26 -4.24
CA HIS A 35 -8.75 14.44 -3.89
C HIS A 35 -8.91 14.87 -2.43
N TYR A 36 -9.65 15.96 -2.19
CA TYR A 36 -10.00 16.38 -0.82
C TYR A 36 -10.81 15.30 -0.09
N SER A 37 -11.80 14.72 -0.77
CA SER A 37 -12.63 13.60 -0.30
C SER A 37 -12.81 12.59 -1.42
N SER A 38 -12.81 11.30 -1.11
CA SER A 38 -13.00 10.21 -2.06
C SER A 38 -13.41 8.93 -1.33
N TRP A 39 -13.88 7.92 -2.06
CA TRP A 39 -14.18 6.58 -1.50
C TRP A 39 -12.92 5.87 -0.98
N HIS A 40 -11.73 6.32 -1.39
CA HIS A 40 -10.42 5.79 -0.96
C HIS A 40 -10.02 6.17 0.47
N GLN A 41 -10.85 6.93 1.19
CA GLN A 41 -10.54 7.43 2.53
C GLN A 41 -11.82 7.70 3.34
N PRO A 42 -11.83 7.43 4.65
CA PRO A 42 -13.02 7.59 5.49
C PRO A 42 -13.30 9.06 5.86
N SER A 43 -12.37 9.96 5.60
CA SER A 43 -12.46 11.39 5.95
C SER A 43 -11.58 12.22 5.02
N PRO A 44 -11.80 13.53 4.93
CA PRO A 44 -10.92 14.40 4.15
C PRO A 44 -9.44 14.24 4.51
N ILE A 45 -8.56 14.20 3.50
CA ILE A 45 -7.11 13.99 3.71
C ILE A 45 -6.50 14.93 4.77
N PRO A 46 -6.79 16.25 4.78
CA PRO A 46 -6.23 17.13 5.80
C PRO A 46 -6.62 16.73 7.24
N ILE A 47 -7.82 16.19 7.43
CA ILE A 47 -8.29 15.70 8.73
C ILE A 47 -7.53 14.44 9.11
N LEU A 48 -7.34 13.50 8.18
CA LEU A 48 -6.58 12.27 8.44
C LEU A 48 -5.10 12.56 8.76
N ILE A 49 -4.47 13.48 8.03
CA ILE A 49 -3.09 13.91 8.31
C ILE A 49 -2.98 14.56 9.69
N ASN A 50 -3.96 15.40 10.07
CA ASN A 50 -3.97 16.04 11.40
C ASN A 50 -4.21 15.05 12.54
N ARG A 51 -5.05 14.02 12.32
CA ARG A 51 -5.35 12.99 13.32
C ARG A 51 -4.32 11.86 13.40
N LEU A 52 -3.45 11.75 12.39
CA LEU A 52 -2.45 10.69 12.31
C LEU A 52 -1.59 10.65 13.58
N ASN A 53 -1.64 9.51 14.27
CA ASN A 53 -0.86 9.26 15.46
C ASN A 53 0.63 9.08 15.09
N ARG A 54 1.41 10.14 15.29
CA ARG A 54 2.84 10.18 14.96
C ARG A 54 3.68 9.26 15.85
N THR A 55 3.24 8.98 17.08
CA THR A 55 3.91 8.02 17.97
C THR A 55 3.78 6.61 17.43
N THR A 56 2.58 6.22 17.03
CA THR A 56 2.33 4.92 16.37
C THR A 56 3.12 4.82 15.06
N LEU A 57 3.11 5.89 14.23
CA LEU A 57 3.91 5.94 13.00
C LEU A 57 5.41 5.79 13.27
N ALA A 58 5.95 6.39 14.34
CA ALA A 58 7.36 6.27 14.68
C ALA A 58 7.76 4.80 14.96
N ARG A 59 6.89 4.08 15.68
CA ARG A 59 7.04 2.67 16.04
C ARG A 59 6.98 1.78 14.80
N GLU A 60 5.90 1.87 14.04
CA GLU A 60 5.59 0.95 12.95
C GLU A 60 6.31 1.32 11.64
N GLY A 61 6.50 2.61 11.41
CA GLY A 61 7.22 3.16 10.28
C GLY A 61 6.38 3.39 9.03
N TYR A 62 5.18 2.80 8.95
CA TYR A 62 4.23 2.90 7.84
C TYR A 62 2.80 2.82 8.39
N ILE A 63 1.90 3.70 7.94
CA ILE A 63 0.47 3.68 8.25
C ILE A 63 -0.30 4.00 6.98
N ASN A 64 -1.25 3.14 6.58
CA ASN A 64 -2.19 3.43 5.50
C ASN A 64 -3.33 4.32 6.02
N PHE A 65 -3.80 5.27 5.21
CA PHE A 65 -4.91 6.18 5.54
C PHE A 65 -6.30 5.53 5.42
N HIS A 66 -6.39 4.32 4.87
CA HIS A 66 -7.63 3.56 4.69
C HIS A 66 -7.76 2.43 5.72
N CYS A 67 -8.51 2.66 6.79
CA CYS A 67 -8.80 1.64 7.80
C CYS A 67 -9.95 0.72 7.38
N SER A 68 -9.77 -0.10 6.34
CA SER A 68 -10.77 -1.09 5.91
C SER A 68 -10.13 -2.29 5.23
N TRP A 69 -10.71 -3.48 5.44
CA TRP A 69 -10.30 -4.69 4.73
C TRP A 69 -10.83 -4.75 3.29
N TYR A 70 -11.97 -4.11 3.00
CA TYR A 70 -12.45 -3.98 1.63
C TYR A 70 -11.55 -3.03 0.82
N PRO A 71 -11.16 -3.36 -0.43
CA PRO A 71 -11.36 -4.65 -1.12
C PRO A 71 -10.17 -5.63 -1.01
N SER A 72 -9.07 -5.26 -0.34
CA SER A 72 -7.74 -5.87 -0.53
C SER A 72 -7.29 -6.88 0.53
N CYS A 73 -7.86 -6.83 1.73
CA CYS A 73 -7.52 -7.76 2.81
C CYS A 73 -8.56 -8.89 2.89
N PRO A 74 -8.14 -10.07 3.39
CA PRO A 74 -6.82 -10.38 3.92
C PRO A 74 -5.83 -10.98 2.91
N ALA A 75 -6.26 -11.34 1.70
CA ALA A 75 -5.44 -12.12 0.76
C ALA A 75 -5.74 -11.81 -0.73
N GLU A 76 -5.74 -10.54 -1.15
CA GLU A 76 -6.08 -10.17 -2.54
C GLU A 76 -5.10 -10.73 -3.60
N ILE A 77 -3.81 -10.85 -3.28
CA ILE A 77 -2.77 -11.33 -4.20
C ILE A 77 -2.21 -12.65 -3.68
N ARG A 78 -2.40 -13.73 -4.44
CA ARG A 78 -1.99 -15.10 -4.19
C ARG A 78 -1.09 -15.59 -5.33
N PRO A 79 0.14 -15.05 -5.48
CA PRO A 79 0.91 -15.14 -6.72
C PRO A 79 1.55 -16.52 -6.97
N ILE A 80 1.39 -17.47 -6.04
CA ILE A 80 1.89 -18.84 -6.16
C ILE A 80 0.72 -19.81 -6.42
N ASP A 81 -0.29 -19.79 -5.55
CA ASP A 81 -1.38 -20.79 -5.59
C ASP A 81 -2.57 -20.34 -6.48
N HIS A 82 -2.66 -19.05 -6.83
CA HIS A 82 -3.69 -18.48 -7.70
C HIS A 82 -5.14 -18.70 -7.21
N ASP A 83 -5.32 -18.76 -5.89
CA ASP A 83 -6.57 -19.11 -5.20
C ASP A 83 -7.20 -17.93 -4.44
N ALA A 84 -6.86 -16.69 -4.81
CA ALA A 84 -7.33 -15.49 -4.12
C ALA A 84 -8.86 -15.39 -4.05
N VAL A 85 -9.40 -15.31 -2.82
CA VAL A 85 -10.78 -14.96 -2.54
C VAL A 85 -10.83 -13.48 -2.15
N VAL A 86 -11.62 -12.68 -2.86
CA VAL A 86 -11.65 -11.22 -2.70
C VAL A 86 -13.05 -10.73 -2.33
N TRP A 87 -13.11 -9.70 -1.49
CA TRP A 87 -14.38 -9.06 -1.10
C TRP A 87 -14.84 -8.03 -2.15
N GLY A 88 -13.91 -7.43 -2.89
CA GLY A 88 -14.19 -6.41 -3.91
C GLY A 88 -14.44 -6.95 -5.32
N PRO A 89 -14.66 -6.06 -6.29
CA PRO A 89 -14.95 -6.42 -7.69
C PRO A 89 -13.78 -7.11 -8.41
N GLY A 90 -12.63 -7.29 -7.78
CA GLY A 90 -11.48 -8.00 -8.35
C GLY A 90 -10.92 -7.34 -9.63
N ILE A 91 -11.18 -6.04 -9.84
CA ILE A 91 -10.78 -5.31 -11.05
C ILE A 91 -9.27 -5.46 -11.24
N ASN A 92 -8.89 -6.00 -12.39
CA ASN A 92 -7.50 -6.19 -12.78
C ASN A 92 -6.65 -7.02 -11.80
N ARG A 93 -7.27 -7.73 -10.85
CA ARG A 93 -6.59 -8.47 -9.77
C ARG A 93 -5.72 -9.59 -10.32
N THR A 94 -6.25 -10.43 -11.20
CA THR A 94 -5.50 -11.55 -11.78
C THR A 94 -4.30 -11.07 -12.61
N GLN A 95 -4.49 -10.02 -13.42
CA GLN A 95 -3.39 -9.41 -14.20
C GLN A 95 -2.34 -8.79 -13.28
N THR A 96 -2.76 -8.13 -12.20
CA THR A 96 -1.84 -7.54 -11.19
C THR A 96 -1.04 -8.65 -10.49
N GLU A 97 -1.69 -9.75 -10.11
CA GLU A 97 -1.04 -10.89 -9.47
C GLU A 97 0.01 -11.54 -10.39
N MET A 98 -0.34 -11.80 -11.66
CA MET A 98 0.61 -12.30 -12.66
C MET A 98 1.76 -11.33 -12.88
N ALA A 99 1.49 -10.02 -12.92
CA ALA A 99 2.51 -9.00 -13.08
C ALA A 99 3.48 -8.98 -11.88
N ILE A 100 2.99 -9.10 -10.64
CA ILE A 100 3.82 -9.21 -9.45
C ILE A 100 4.66 -10.49 -9.51
N ALA A 101 4.03 -11.65 -9.73
CA ALA A 101 4.71 -12.94 -9.77
C ALA A 101 5.82 -12.99 -10.84
N GLY A 102 5.50 -12.59 -12.07
CA GLY A 102 6.42 -12.63 -13.21
C GLY A 102 7.58 -11.64 -13.11
N ASN A 103 7.44 -10.57 -12.33
CA ASN A 103 8.45 -9.51 -12.19
C ASN A 103 9.14 -9.46 -10.82
N TRP A 104 8.80 -10.37 -9.90
CA TRP A 104 9.28 -10.34 -8.52
C TRP A 104 10.81 -10.23 -8.41
N ARG A 105 11.55 -11.08 -9.14
CA ARG A 105 13.03 -11.08 -9.12
C ARG A 105 13.64 -9.78 -9.65
N GLN A 106 12.94 -9.05 -10.52
CA GLN A 106 13.41 -7.75 -11.03
C GLN A 106 13.18 -6.65 -9.99
N LEU A 107 12.03 -6.69 -9.30
CA LEU A 107 11.68 -5.71 -8.26
C LEU A 107 12.50 -5.92 -6.97
N PHE A 108 12.59 -7.17 -6.53
CA PHE A 108 13.17 -7.60 -5.25
C PHE A 108 14.22 -8.71 -5.46
N PRO A 109 15.38 -8.39 -6.05
CA PRO A 109 16.43 -9.37 -6.29
C PRO A 109 16.91 -9.99 -4.97
N GLY A 110 16.92 -11.32 -4.91
CA GLY A 110 17.33 -12.08 -3.72
C GLY A 110 16.23 -12.29 -2.66
N GLU A 111 15.03 -11.72 -2.84
CA GLU A 111 13.90 -11.95 -1.94
C GLU A 111 12.98 -13.06 -2.50
N SER A 112 12.52 -13.96 -1.64
CA SER A 112 11.53 -14.98 -2.00
C SER A 112 10.16 -14.35 -2.24
N LEU A 113 9.46 -14.76 -3.30
CA LEU A 113 8.07 -14.35 -3.56
C LEU A 113 7.15 -14.85 -2.42
N PRO A 114 6.45 -13.96 -1.69
CA PRO A 114 5.53 -14.39 -0.65
C PRO A 114 4.32 -15.13 -1.22
N PRO A 115 3.79 -16.13 -0.51
CA PRO A 115 2.58 -16.84 -0.96
C PRO A 115 1.33 -15.95 -0.93
N THR A 116 1.26 -14.98 0.00
CA THR A 116 0.19 -13.98 0.08
C THR A 116 0.80 -12.59 0.11
N ILE A 117 0.23 -11.67 -0.65
CA ILE A 117 0.48 -10.24 -0.50
C ILE A 117 -0.86 -9.54 -0.29
N ALA A 118 -0.98 -8.81 0.81
CA ALA A 118 -2.18 -8.05 1.11
C ALA A 118 -1.89 -6.86 2.02
N SER A 119 -2.52 -5.75 1.73
CA SER A 119 -2.59 -4.60 2.63
C SER A 119 -3.87 -3.82 2.36
N GLN A 120 -4.21 -2.92 3.26
CA GLN A 120 -5.29 -1.95 3.03
C GLN A 120 -5.05 -1.21 1.71
N CYS A 121 -6.13 -0.93 0.97
CA CYS A 121 -6.03 -0.50 -0.42
C CYS A 121 -5.45 0.91 -0.62
N CYS A 122 -5.41 1.27 -1.90
CA CYS A 122 -5.61 2.63 -2.39
C CYS A 122 -4.39 3.56 -2.35
N GLY A 123 -3.22 3.08 -1.96
CA GLY A 123 -1.96 3.81 -2.18
C GLY A 123 -1.88 5.18 -1.47
N GLN A 124 -2.58 5.34 -0.35
CA GLN A 124 -2.50 6.54 0.49
C GLN A 124 -1.95 6.17 1.87
N PHE A 125 -0.79 6.71 2.23
CA PHE A 125 -0.11 6.30 3.45
C PHE A 125 0.87 7.36 3.97
N ALA A 126 1.17 7.29 5.25
CA ALA A 126 2.30 7.95 5.87
C ALA A 126 3.44 6.96 6.10
N VAL A 127 4.67 7.39 5.85
CA VAL A 127 5.86 6.57 6.03
C VAL A 127 7.00 7.40 6.62
N THR A 128 7.76 6.79 7.53
CA THR A 128 8.92 7.44 8.14
C THR A 128 10.14 7.39 7.22
N ARG A 129 11.04 8.37 7.33
CA ARG A 129 12.37 8.30 6.68
C ARG A 129 13.11 7.01 7.03
N ARG A 130 12.99 6.54 8.29
CA ARG A 130 13.61 5.29 8.73
C ARG A 130 13.08 4.11 7.93
N ALA A 131 11.77 4.02 7.72
CA ALA A 131 11.15 2.94 6.95
C ALA A 131 11.53 3.00 5.47
N ILE A 132 11.54 4.19 4.85
CA ILE A 132 12.05 4.36 3.48
C ILE A 132 13.52 3.90 3.38
N ARG A 133 14.38 4.31 4.32
CA ARG A 133 15.81 3.97 4.31
C ARG A 133 16.13 2.53 4.73
N ARG A 134 15.14 1.69 5.03
CA ARG A 134 15.38 0.24 5.18
C ARG A 134 15.83 -0.38 3.86
N ARG A 135 15.44 0.21 2.73
CA ARG A 135 15.90 -0.17 1.40
C ARG A 135 16.88 0.88 0.88
N PRO A 136 18.00 0.47 0.26
CA PRO A 136 18.94 1.41 -0.34
C PRO A 136 18.28 2.18 -1.49
N LYS A 137 18.85 3.35 -1.86
CA LYS A 137 18.30 4.22 -2.92
C LYS A 137 18.20 3.48 -4.26
N GLU A 138 19.13 2.57 -4.50
CA GLU A 138 19.27 1.72 -5.67
C GLU A 138 18.03 0.83 -5.87
N ASP A 139 17.34 0.43 -4.80
CA ASP A 139 16.09 -0.34 -4.90
C ASP A 139 14.98 0.50 -5.52
N TYR A 140 14.83 1.74 -5.09
CA TYR A 140 13.83 2.66 -5.64
C TYR A 140 14.15 3.02 -7.09
N LEU A 141 15.43 3.20 -7.43
CA LEU A 141 15.87 3.42 -8.81
C LEU A 141 15.49 2.24 -9.70
N ARG A 142 15.78 1.00 -9.26
CA ARG A 142 15.43 -0.22 -9.98
C ARG A 142 13.93 -0.40 -10.15
N MET A 143 13.14 -0.13 -9.10
CA MET A 143 11.68 -0.15 -9.18
C MET A 143 11.14 0.87 -10.22
N ARG A 144 11.69 2.09 -10.23
CA ARG A 144 11.30 3.11 -11.22
C ARG A 144 11.75 2.73 -12.63
N GLU A 145 12.93 2.13 -12.77
CA GLU A 145 13.44 1.64 -14.06
C GLU A 145 12.56 0.51 -14.61
N TRP A 146 12.17 -0.45 -13.76
CA TRP A 146 11.17 -1.46 -14.12
C TRP A 146 9.87 -0.79 -14.59
N LEU A 147 9.37 0.20 -13.85
CA LEU A 147 8.14 0.90 -14.23
C LEU A 147 8.26 1.60 -15.58
N LEU A 148 9.40 2.21 -15.88
CA LEU A 148 9.66 2.86 -17.18
C LEU A 148 9.72 1.84 -18.32
N ASN A 149 10.42 0.72 -18.11
CA ASN A 149 10.82 -0.20 -19.16
C ASN A 149 9.94 -1.45 -19.30
N THR A 150 9.03 -1.70 -18.34
CA THR A 150 8.12 -2.85 -18.40
C THR A 150 7.30 -2.86 -19.69
N LEU A 151 7.16 -4.05 -20.28
CA LEU A 151 6.38 -4.31 -21.49
C LEU A 151 4.88 -4.44 -21.23
N LEU A 152 4.45 -4.34 -19.97
CA LEU A 152 3.04 -4.27 -19.60
C LEU A 152 2.40 -3.04 -20.24
N VAL A 153 1.48 -3.30 -21.18
CA VAL A 153 0.83 -2.27 -22.00
C VAL A 153 -0.19 -1.47 -21.19
N ASP A 154 -0.88 -2.11 -20.26
CA ASP A 154 -1.91 -1.47 -19.44
C ASP A 154 -1.28 -0.75 -18.24
N ASP A 155 -1.39 0.58 -18.26
CA ASP A 155 -0.81 1.44 -17.24
C ASP A 155 -1.47 1.31 -15.87
N SER A 156 -2.74 0.89 -15.84
CA SER A 156 -3.45 0.62 -14.59
C SER A 156 -2.87 -0.60 -13.85
N ILE A 157 -2.37 -1.59 -14.59
CA ILE A 157 -1.66 -2.75 -14.01
C ILE A 157 -0.32 -2.30 -13.44
N ASN A 158 0.41 -1.47 -14.18
CA ASN A 158 1.69 -0.92 -13.74
C ASN A 158 1.58 -0.17 -12.41
N GLY A 159 0.57 0.70 -12.27
CA GLY A 159 0.28 1.40 -11.01
C GLY A 159 -0.16 0.43 -9.90
N ARG A 160 -1.08 -0.50 -10.20
CA ARG A 160 -1.58 -1.47 -9.22
C ARG A 160 -0.50 -2.38 -8.65
N VAL A 161 0.53 -2.75 -9.42
CA VAL A 161 1.68 -3.51 -8.89
C VAL A 161 2.27 -2.80 -7.68
N PHE A 162 2.52 -1.49 -7.77
CA PHE A 162 3.05 -0.72 -6.64
C PHE A 162 2.01 -0.48 -5.55
N GLU A 163 0.74 -0.23 -5.90
CA GLU A 163 -0.34 -0.08 -4.92
C GLU A 163 -0.38 -1.28 -3.95
N LYS A 164 -0.26 -2.51 -4.48
CA LYS A 164 -0.27 -3.73 -3.65
C LYS A 164 1.02 -3.95 -2.88
N LEU A 165 2.13 -3.36 -3.31
CA LEU A 165 3.45 -3.59 -2.75
C LEU A 165 3.92 -2.53 -1.77
N TYR A 166 3.29 -1.35 -1.64
CA TYR A 166 3.79 -0.28 -0.76
C TYR A 166 4.03 -0.74 0.68
N ALA A 167 3.08 -1.46 1.29
CA ALA A 167 3.26 -1.99 2.63
C ALA A 167 4.49 -2.91 2.71
N TYR A 168 4.65 -3.83 1.76
CA TYR A 168 5.81 -4.73 1.68
C TYR A 168 7.13 -3.97 1.50
N ILE A 169 7.14 -2.98 0.60
CA ILE A 169 8.31 -2.14 0.31
C ILE A 169 8.83 -1.46 1.58
N PHE A 170 7.95 -0.92 2.43
CA PHE A 170 8.36 -0.14 3.59
C PHE A 170 8.45 -0.94 4.90
N THR A 171 7.80 -2.10 4.98
CA THR A 171 7.74 -2.90 6.23
C THR A 171 8.46 -4.24 6.14
N GLY A 172 8.64 -4.80 4.94
CA GLY A 172 9.07 -6.19 4.74
C GLY A 172 7.98 -7.24 5.04
N ASN A 173 6.80 -6.80 5.50
CA ASN A 173 5.68 -7.70 5.80
C ASN A 173 4.78 -7.84 4.56
N ALA A 174 4.58 -9.07 4.11
CA ALA A 174 3.75 -9.35 2.94
C ALA A 174 2.25 -9.20 3.22
N ILE A 175 1.83 -9.39 4.49
CA ILE A 175 0.46 -9.19 4.94
C ILE A 175 0.43 -8.06 5.97
N HIS A 176 -0.23 -6.95 5.63
CA HIS A 176 -0.41 -5.78 6.48
C HIS A 176 -1.89 -5.38 6.53
N CYS A 177 -2.67 -6.17 7.27
CA CYS A 177 -4.13 -6.06 7.36
C CYS A 177 -4.60 -5.95 8.81
N PRO A 178 -4.31 -4.84 9.51
CA PRO A 178 -4.85 -4.64 10.86
C PRO A 178 -6.39 -4.62 10.81
N PRO A 179 -7.09 -5.11 11.85
CA PRO A 179 -8.52 -4.93 12.00
C PRO A 179 -8.91 -3.46 11.79
N PRO A 180 -9.99 -3.16 11.04
CA PRO A 180 -10.47 -1.79 10.86
C PRO A 180 -10.65 -0.97 12.15
N PRO A 181 -11.29 -1.48 13.23
CA PRO A 181 -11.40 -0.72 14.49
C PRO A 181 -10.04 -0.44 15.13
N GLN A 182 -9.13 -1.43 15.15
CA GLN A 182 -7.76 -1.24 15.63
C GLN A 182 -7.06 -0.11 14.86
N CYS A 183 -7.09 -0.17 13.52
CA CYS A 183 -6.48 0.84 12.68
C CYS A 183 -7.03 2.24 12.97
N ALA A 184 -8.36 2.38 13.05
CA ALA A 184 -9.00 3.66 13.27
C ALA A 184 -8.61 4.26 14.65
N CYS A 185 -8.59 3.43 15.69
CA CYS A 185 -8.22 3.85 17.03
C CYS A 185 -6.72 4.15 17.15
N GLU A 186 -5.85 3.18 16.85
CA GLU A 186 -4.41 3.29 17.09
C GLU A 186 -3.74 4.31 16.16
N HIS A 187 -4.21 4.44 14.92
CA HIS A 187 -3.59 5.31 13.92
C HIS A 187 -4.24 6.70 13.85
N PHE A 188 -5.52 6.84 14.17
CA PHE A 188 -6.27 8.10 13.98
C PHE A 188 -7.06 8.57 15.23
N GLY A 189 -6.94 7.87 16.35
CA GLY A 189 -7.63 8.22 17.60
C GLY A 189 -9.15 8.04 17.56
N GLN A 190 -9.67 7.25 16.61
CA GLN A 190 -11.10 6.99 16.44
C GLN A 190 -11.45 5.64 17.06
N CYS A 191 -11.68 5.63 18.37
CA CYS A 191 -11.88 4.42 19.17
C CYS A 191 -13.34 4.16 19.56
N GLU A 192 -14.29 4.89 18.98
CA GLU A 192 -15.70 4.80 19.36
C GLU A 192 -16.38 3.57 18.74
N ASP A 193 -17.19 2.85 19.55
CA ASP A 193 -17.90 1.62 19.17
C ASP A 193 -19.08 1.84 18.19
N ASN A 194 -19.41 3.10 17.90
CA ASN A 194 -20.55 3.47 17.05
C ASN A 194 -20.26 3.39 15.54
N VAL A 195 -19.02 3.09 15.14
CA VAL A 195 -18.65 2.92 13.73
C VAL A 195 -18.99 1.50 13.28
N ALA A 196 -20.04 1.36 12.47
CA ALA A 196 -20.37 0.11 11.82
C ALA A 196 -19.32 -0.23 10.74
N TRP A 197 -18.38 -1.11 11.07
CA TRP A 197 -17.40 -1.61 10.11
C TRP A 197 -18.04 -2.62 9.16
N PRO A 198 -17.85 -2.49 7.84
CA PRO A 198 -18.26 -3.54 6.91
C PRO A 198 -17.64 -4.88 7.34
N ARG A 199 -18.40 -5.97 7.19
CA ARG A 199 -17.93 -7.33 7.48
C ARG A 199 -17.64 -8.10 6.20
N PRO A 200 -16.55 -8.89 6.15
CA PRO A 200 -16.28 -9.76 5.00
C PRO A 200 -17.47 -10.70 4.75
N PRO A 201 -17.87 -10.95 3.49
CA PRO A 201 -18.91 -11.90 3.16
C PRO A 201 -18.58 -13.31 3.65
N ALA A 202 -19.60 -14.16 3.74
CA ALA A 202 -19.42 -15.56 4.09
C ALA A 202 -18.41 -16.25 3.16
N GLY A 203 -17.54 -17.08 3.73
CA GLY A 203 -16.46 -17.76 3.00
C GLY A 203 -15.12 -17.01 2.97
N LEU A 204 -15.09 -15.72 3.35
CA LEU A 204 -13.85 -15.01 3.62
C LEU A 204 -13.45 -15.12 5.09
N GLN A 205 -12.14 -15.08 5.34
CA GLN A 205 -11.61 -14.90 6.68
C GLN A 205 -12.23 -13.65 7.31
N GLN A 206 -12.78 -13.82 8.50
CA GLN A 206 -13.44 -12.76 9.24
C GLN A 206 -12.40 -11.87 9.93
N ILE A 207 -12.77 -10.61 10.13
CA ILE A 207 -11.94 -9.64 10.85
C ILE A 207 -11.78 -10.15 12.29
N PRO A 208 -10.54 -10.28 12.80
CA PRO A 208 -10.30 -10.61 14.20
C PRO A 208 -10.94 -9.59 15.13
N ASP A 209 -11.49 -10.05 16.24
CA ASP A 209 -11.99 -9.16 17.29
C ASP A 209 -10.85 -8.29 17.81
N TRP A 210 -11.15 -7.01 18.06
CA TRP A 210 -10.24 -6.06 18.67
C TRP A 210 -10.95 -5.47 19.91
N PRO A 211 -10.34 -5.55 21.10
CA PRO A 211 -10.96 -5.20 22.37
C PRO A 211 -11.11 -3.70 22.60
#